data_AF-A0A955TTM7-F1
#
_entry.id   AF-A0A955TTM7-F1
#
_cell.length_a   1.000
_cell.length_b   1.000
_cell.length_c   1.000
_cell.angle_alpha   90.00
_cell.angle_beta   90.00
_cell.angle_gamma   90.00
#
_symmetry.space_group_name_H-M   'P 1'
#
loop_
_entity.id
_entity.type
_entity.pdbx_description
1 polymer ?
#
loop_
_entity_poly.entity_id
_entity_poly.type
_entity_poly.pdbx_seq_one_letter_code
_entity_poly.pdbx_strand_id
1 'polypeptide(L)'
;MVTYPIRVPRDGYRGNNTKKRQKSAEKNRIAKELEDYLNRAIEKDDANMQKYIYGFIAADTGYSEETVRNILFGVYCGHNGLTVIKNPSHQNTAY
;
A
#
# COMPACT_ATOMS: atom_id res chain seq x y z
N MET A 1 10.38 -7.91 -4.30
CA MET A 1 8.99 -8.33 -4.09
C MET A 1 8.60 -7.88 -2.69
N VAL A 2 7.33 -7.77 -2.35
CA VAL A 2 6.90 -7.34 -1.00
C VAL A 2 6.31 -8.52 -0.25
N THR A 3 6.53 -8.62 1.05
CA THR A 3 5.96 -9.69 1.87
C THR A 3 4.70 -9.20 2.59
N TYR A 4 3.67 -10.02 2.66
CA TYR A 4 2.49 -9.78 3.48
C TYR A 4 2.83 -9.96 4.99
N PRO A 5 2.34 -9.09 5.89
CA PRO A 5 1.52 -7.90 5.63
C PRO A 5 2.32 -6.73 5.04
N ILE A 6 1.71 -6.02 4.09
CA ILE A 6 2.33 -4.84 3.47
C ILE A 6 2.30 -3.68 4.45
N ARG A 7 3.41 -2.94 4.50
CA ARG A 7 3.55 -1.65 5.19
C ARG A 7 3.90 -0.55 4.20
N VAL A 8 3.06 0.48 4.13
CA VAL A 8 3.29 1.65 3.28
C VAL A 8 3.96 2.74 4.11
N PRO A 9 5.16 3.24 3.71
CA PRO A 9 5.87 4.29 4.43
C PRO A 9 5.03 5.57 4.62
N ARG A 10 5.21 6.20 5.79
CA ARG A 10 4.56 7.47 6.14
C ARG A 10 5.56 8.61 6.12
N ASP A 11 5.11 9.76 5.67
CA ASP A 11 5.85 11.01 5.73
C ASP A 11 5.78 11.57 7.16
N GLY A 12 6.94 11.65 7.82
CA GLY A 12 7.05 12.13 9.20
C GLY A 12 7.30 13.63 9.35
N TYR A 13 7.00 14.47 8.35
CA TYR A 13 7.34 15.91 8.38
C TYR A 13 6.89 16.61 9.68
N ARG A 14 7.86 17.08 10.48
CA ARG A 14 7.65 17.78 11.76
C ARG A 14 7.85 19.29 11.70
N GLY A 15 8.18 19.82 10.52
CA GLY A 15 8.51 21.24 10.36
C GLY A 15 7.29 22.16 10.49
N ASN A 16 7.54 23.45 10.75
CA ASN A 16 6.48 24.43 11.01
C ASN A 16 5.77 24.97 9.74
N ASN A 17 6.13 24.48 8.54
CA ASN A 17 5.45 24.91 7.32
C ASN A 17 4.10 24.19 7.20
N THR A 18 3.01 24.91 7.51
CA THR A 18 1.63 24.39 7.49
C THR A 18 1.23 23.73 6.18
N LYS A 19 1.62 24.29 5.03
CA LYS A 19 1.29 23.73 3.71
C LYS A 19 1.94 22.36 3.51
N LYS A 20 3.22 22.22 3.90
CA LYS A 20 3.93 20.93 3.84
C LYS A 20 3.34 19.92 4.82
N ARG A 21 2.96 20.37 6.02
CA ARG A 21 2.31 19.52 7.03
C ARG A 21 0.96 18.98 6.54
N GLN A 22 0.11 19.83 5.95
CA GLN A 22 -1.16 19.40 5.37
C GLN A 22 -0.97 18.39 4.24
N LYS A 23 -0.03 18.66 3.32
CA LYS A 23 0.29 17.73 2.22
C LYS A 23 0.81 16.38 2.72
N SER A 24 1.67 16.39 3.74
CA SER A 24 2.18 15.18 4.39
C SER A 24 1.06 14.40 5.09
N ALA A 25 0.17 15.08 5.82
CA ALA A 25 -0.98 14.47 6.47
C ALA A 25 -1.94 13.81 5.45
N GLU A 26 -2.24 14.49 4.34
CA GLU A 26 -3.09 13.95 3.29
C GLU A 26 -2.44 12.73 2.60
N LYS A 27 -1.15 12.83 2.26
CA LYS A 27 -0.40 11.69 1.73
C LYS A 27 -0.43 10.49 2.68
N ASN A 28 -0.29 10.74 3.99
CA ASN A 28 -0.36 9.70 5.01
C ASN A 28 -1.76 9.10 5.16
N ARG A 29 -2.83 9.90 4.99
CA ARG A 29 -4.20 9.39 4.97
C ARG A 29 -4.40 8.43 3.80
N ILE A 30 -4.05 8.85 2.59
CA ILE A 30 -4.18 8.04 1.38
C ILE A 30 -3.33 6.76 1.49
N ALA A 31 -2.08 6.87 1.96
CA ALA A 31 -1.24 5.71 2.19
C ALA A 31 -1.87 4.69 3.16
N LYS A 32 -2.76 5.12 4.06
CA LYS A 32 -3.37 4.25 5.09
C LYS A 32 -4.45 3.43 4.45
N GLU A 33 -5.29 4.11 3.69
CA GLU A 33 -6.36 3.50 2.94
C GLU A 33 -5.83 2.52 1.89
N LEU A 34 -4.72 2.84 1.21
CA LEU A 34 -4.06 1.92 0.29
C LEU A 34 -3.46 0.69 0.99
N GLU A 35 -2.80 0.88 2.15
CA GLU A 35 -2.29 -0.23 2.97
C GLU A 35 -3.43 -1.16 3.43
N ASP A 36 -4.51 -0.58 3.97
CA ASP A 36 -5.67 -1.32 4.46
C ASP A 36 -6.43 -2.01 3.32
N TYR A 37 -6.54 -1.38 2.15
CA TYR A 37 -7.12 -1.99 0.96
C TYR A 37 -6.29 -3.20 0.49
N LEU A 38 -4.97 -3.02 0.31
CA LEU A 38 -4.09 -4.09 -0.17
C LEU A 38 -4.07 -5.27 0.80
N ASN A 39 -3.87 -5.02 2.09
CA ASN A 39 -3.84 -6.09 3.08
C ASN A 39 -5.16 -6.86 3.14
N ARG A 40 -6.31 -6.18 3.03
CA ARG A 40 -7.62 -6.86 2.93
C ARG A 40 -7.77 -7.66 1.63
N ALA A 41 -7.25 -7.17 0.52
CA ALA A 41 -7.29 -7.89 -0.75
C ALA A 41 -6.40 -9.15 -0.72
N ILE A 42 -5.21 -9.05 -0.11
CA ILE A 42 -4.27 -10.16 0.04
C ILE A 42 -4.78 -11.21 1.03
N GLU A 43 -5.41 -10.77 2.12
CA GLU A 43 -5.99 -11.67 3.12
C GLU A 43 -7.05 -12.60 2.51
N LYS A 44 -7.91 -12.05 1.64
CA LYS A 44 -9.03 -12.76 1.00
C LYS A 44 -8.61 -13.80 -0.05
N ASP A 45 -7.39 -13.71 -0.57
CA ASP A 45 -6.88 -14.60 -1.59
C ASP A 45 -5.78 -15.49 -0.99
N ASP A 46 -5.91 -16.81 -1.17
CA ASP A 46 -4.97 -17.81 -0.63
C ASP A 46 -3.77 -18.07 -1.54
N ALA A 47 -3.69 -17.39 -2.70
CA ALA A 47 -2.52 -17.49 -3.56
C ALA A 47 -1.25 -17.00 -2.84
N ASN A 48 -0.22 -17.85 -2.83
CA ASN A 48 1.09 -17.54 -2.24
C ASN A 48 1.77 -16.32 -2.89
N MET A 49 1.49 -16.07 -4.17
CA MET A 49 2.05 -14.94 -4.92
C MET A 49 0.94 -14.23 -5.69
N GLN A 50 0.82 -12.92 -5.46
CA GLN A 50 -0.22 -12.08 -6.04
C GLN A 50 0.40 -10.87 -6.72
N LYS A 51 -0.24 -10.38 -7.79
CA LYS A 51 0.19 -9.19 -8.52
C LYS A 51 -0.91 -8.15 -8.47
N TYR A 52 -0.59 -6.96 -8.01
CA TYR A 52 -1.51 -5.82 -7.97
C TYR A 52 -1.02 -4.73 -8.92
N ILE A 53 -1.85 -4.38 -9.89
CA ILE A 53 -1.56 -3.34 -10.88
C ILE A 53 -2.11 -2.01 -10.40
N TYR A 54 -1.33 -0.93 -10.48
CA TYR A 54 -1.71 0.38 -9.93
C TYR A 54 -3.01 0.93 -10.55
N GLY A 55 -3.22 0.70 -11.85
CA GLY A 55 -4.46 1.11 -12.53
C GLY A 55 -5.73 0.45 -11.95
N PHE A 56 -5.67 -0.83 -11.56
CA PHE A 56 -6.82 -1.51 -10.94
C PHE A 56 -7.03 -1.02 -9.50
N ILE A 57 -5.95 -0.83 -8.73
CA ILE A 57 -6.05 -0.25 -7.38
C ILE A 57 -6.67 1.15 -7.44
N ALA A 58 -6.26 1.96 -8.41
CA ALA A 58 -6.80 3.30 -8.64
C ALA A 58 -8.31 3.27 -8.94
N ALA A 59 -8.74 2.37 -9.84
CA ALA A 59 -10.15 2.18 -10.15
C ALA A 59 -10.97 1.78 -8.91
N ASP A 60 -10.46 0.85 -8.10
CA ASP A 60 -11.18 0.34 -6.92
C ASP A 60 -11.23 1.33 -5.75
N THR A 61 -10.21 2.17 -5.61
CA THR A 61 -10.09 3.11 -4.48
C THR A 61 -10.58 4.52 -4.82
N GLY A 62 -10.79 4.82 -6.10
CA GLY A 62 -11.16 6.14 -6.59
C GLY A 62 -10.01 7.16 -6.62
N TYR A 63 -8.79 6.74 -6.26
CA TYR A 63 -7.59 7.58 -6.36
C TYR A 63 -7.05 7.61 -7.79
N SER A 64 -6.35 8.69 -8.16
CA SER A 64 -5.64 8.70 -9.45
C SER A 64 -4.50 7.68 -9.45
N GLU A 65 -4.26 7.06 -10.61
CA GLU A 65 -3.15 6.11 -10.78
C GLU A 65 -1.80 6.72 -10.40
N GLU A 66 -1.58 7.99 -10.74
CA GLU A 66 -0.37 8.73 -10.35
C GLU A 66 -0.21 8.80 -8.82
N THR A 67 -1.30 9.06 -8.09
CA THR A 67 -1.28 9.11 -6.62
C THR A 67 -0.94 7.74 -6.03
N VAL A 68 -1.62 6.69 -6.52
CA VAL A 68 -1.38 5.30 -6.11
C VAL A 68 0.07 4.91 -6.36
N ARG A 69 0.56 5.15 -7.58
CA ARG A 69 1.94 4.89 -7.98
C ARG A 69 2.93 5.65 -7.10
N ASN A 70 2.76 6.95 -6.91
CA ASN A 70 3.69 7.76 -6.11
C ASN A 70 3.79 7.30 -4.64
N ILE A 71 2.71 6.76 -4.09
CA ILE A 71 2.69 6.23 -2.72
C ILE A 71 3.28 4.82 -2.67
N LEU A 72 2.83 3.91 -3.54
CA LEU A 72 3.23 2.51 -3.53
C LEU A 72 4.63 2.28 -4.13
N PHE A 73 5.15 3.22 -4.91
CA PHE A 73 6.52 3.19 -5.39
C PHE A 73 7.52 3.13 -4.23
N GLY A 74 7.21 3.77 -3.09
CA GLY A 74 8.05 3.69 -1.88
C GLY A 74 8.10 2.31 -1.22
N VAL A 75 7.22 1.38 -1.63
CA VAL A 75 7.14 0.02 -1.08
C VAL A 75 7.95 -0.96 -1.92
N TYR A 76 7.87 -0.87 -3.25
CA TYR A 76 8.45 -1.88 -4.13
C TYR A 76 9.18 -1.35 -5.37
N CYS A 77 9.27 -0.03 -5.56
CA CYS A 77 9.86 0.61 -6.73
C CYS A 77 9.35 0.08 -8.09
N GLY A 78 8.20 -0.61 -8.10
CA GLY A 78 7.61 -1.20 -9.31
C GLY A 78 6.96 -0.13 -10.18
N HIS A 79 7.12 -0.24 -11.50
CA HIS A 79 6.64 0.77 -12.44
C HIS A 79 5.11 0.77 -12.63
N ASN A 80 4.52 -0.44 -12.74
CA ASN A 80 3.09 -0.63 -13.06
C ASN A 80 2.28 -1.28 -11.93
N GLY A 81 2.95 -1.70 -10.86
CA GLY A 81 2.32 -2.53 -9.84
C GLY A 81 3.31 -3.09 -8.85
N LEU A 82 2.81 -3.98 -8.00
CA LEU A 82 3.59 -4.69 -7.03
C LEU A 82 3.27 -6.18 -6.99
N THR A 83 4.30 -6.97 -6.72
CA THR A 83 4.20 -8.41 -6.50
C THR A 83 4.33 -8.67 -5.01
N VAL A 84 3.36 -9.37 -4.45
CA VAL A 84 3.27 -9.73 -3.04
C VAL A 84 3.52 -11.22 -2.88
N ILE A 85 4.28 -11.60 -1.86
CA ILE A 85 4.29 -12.97 -1.34
C ILE A 85 3.56 -13.02 -0.01
N LYS A 86 2.58 -13.91 0.07
CA LYS A 86 1.94 -14.34 1.31
C LYS A 86 2.73 -15.54 1.82
N ASN A 87 3.53 -15.34 2.88
CA ASN A 87 4.25 -16.46 3.48
C ASN A 87 3.25 -17.37 4.23
N PRO A 88 3.27 -18.69 4.01
CA PRO A 88 2.31 -19.61 4.63
C PRO A 88 2.42 -19.67 6.16
N SER A 89 3.53 -19.19 6.75
CA SER A 89 3.70 -19.10 8.21
C SER A 89 2.75 -18.10 8.90
N HIS A 90 2.07 -17.21 8.16
CA HIS A 90 1.02 -16.34 8.71
C HIS A 90 -0.35 -17.04 8.85
N GLN A 91 -0.50 -18.30 8.42
CA GLN A 91 -1.78 -19.04 8.52
C GLN A 91 -2.01 -19.77 9.86
N ASN A 92 -1.17 -19.60 10.90
CA ASN A 92 -1.32 -20.42 12.10
C ASN A 92 -1.02 -19.69 13.42
N THR A 93 -2.06 -19.16 14.06
CA THR A 93 -2.22 -19.21 15.52
C THR A 93 -3.69 -18.97 15.89
N ALA A 94 -4.51 -20.00 15.65
CA ALA A 94 -5.78 -20.17 16.35
C ALA A 94 -5.63 -21.42 17.24
N TYR A 95 -5.14 -21.23 18.47
CA TYR A 95 -5.30 -22.14 19.61
C TYR A 95 -5.35 -21.31 20.88
#